data_AF-A0A9E5KLC5-F1
#
_entry.id   AF-A0A9E5KLC5-F1
#
_cell.length_a   1.000
_cell.length_b   1.000
_cell.length_c   1.000
_cell.angle_alpha   90.00
_cell.angle_beta   90.00
_cell.angle_gamma   90.00
#
_symmetry.space_group_name_H-M   'P 1'
#
loop_
_entity.id
_entity.type
_entity.pdbx_description
1 polymer ?
#
loop_
_entity_poly.entity_id
_entity_poly.type
_entity_poly.pdbx_seq_one_letter_code
_entity_poly.pdbx_strand_id
1 'polypeptide(L)'
;MSDRTDSCVQCVQHAAVSLSSTPDTNSLKPMRTDRFRRPARHARRAFSLVELIVAVTIMAILAALVVPRVSQWIGFTKGKTARADAETISNQVRMYMTAKGMSTLPSDFELVELTEGDGALLNKNQVMDPWNNPYQIRIPGEINLDFDVYSFGADGQAGGEGEGADVVAGDKRN
;
A
#
# COMPACT_ATOMS: atom_id res chain seq x y z
N MET A 1 -18.53 56.81 -21.93
CA MET A 1 -17.35 56.61 -21.05
C MET A 1 -16.43 55.62 -21.74
N SER A 2 -15.41 55.96 -22.55
CA SER A 2 -14.39 57.01 -22.50
C SER A 2 -13.63 57.02 -21.17
N ASP A 3 -12.50 56.30 -21.11
CA ASP A 3 -11.12 56.81 -21.17
C ASP A 3 -10.17 55.81 -20.45
N ARG A 4 -9.06 55.35 -21.06
CA ARG A 4 -7.72 55.98 -21.11
C ARG A 4 -7.12 56.03 -19.69
N THR A 5 -5.99 55.41 -19.34
CA THR A 5 -4.59 55.63 -19.77
C THR A 5 -3.71 54.58 -19.03
N ASP A 6 -2.76 53.88 -19.64
CA ASP A 6 -1.39 54.29 -20.02
C ASP A 6 -0.56 54.99 -18.92
N SER A 7 0.53 54.35 -18.49
CA SER A 7 1.90 54.92 -18.34
C SER A 7 2.78 53.96 -17.53
N CYS A 8 3.85 53.38 -18.08
CA CYS A 8 5.09 54.05 -18.48
C CYS A 8 5.87 54.57 -17.27
N VAL A 9 6.89 53.81 -16.84
CA VAL A 9 8.16 54.40 -16.41
C VAL A 9 9.30 53.58 -17.01
N GLN A 10 9.73 54.12 -18.13
CA GLN A 10 10.98 53.88 -18.82
C GLN A 10 12.11 54.64 -18.11
N CYS A 11 13.34 54.10 -18.12
CA CYS A 11 14.60 54.80 -18.41
C CYS A 11 15.78 53.89 -18.01
N VAL A 12 16.55 53.26 -18.91
CA VAL A 12 17.39 53.79 -20.02
C VAL A 12 18.74 54.34 -19.54
N GLN A 13 19.79 53.57 -19.88
CA GLN A 13 21.15 53.93 -20.36
C GLN A 13 22.06 54.86 -19.55
N HIS A 14 23.33 54.46 -19.44
CA HIS A 14 24.51 55.06 -20.12
C HIS A 14 25.79 54.46 -19.48
N ALA A 15 26.61 53.72 -20.24
CA ALA A 15 27.79 54.19 -20.97
C ALA A 15 28.99 54.53 -20.07
N ALA A 16 30.11 53.81 -20.26
CA ALA A 16 31.42 54.40 -20.60
C ALA A 16 32.54 53.35 -20.45
N VAL A 17 33.23 53.11 -21.56
CA VAL A 17 34.57 52.55 -21.65
C VAL A 17 35.56 53.65 -21.29
N SER A 18 36.63 53.34 -20.56
CA SER A 18 37.88 54.12 -20.62
C SER A 18 39.10 53.27 -20.23
N LEU A 19 40.09 53.31 -21.12
CA LEU A 19 41.42 52.69 -21.08
C LEU A 19 42.42 53.53 -20.27
N SER A 20 43.46 52.91 -19.68
CA SER A 20 44.88 53.37 -19.58
C SER A 20 45.64 52.50 -18.55
N SER A 21 46.58 51.64 -18.98
CA SER A 21 48.06 51.82 -19.04
C SER A 21 48.73 51.82 -17.64
N THR A 22 49.61 50.87 -17.27
CA THR A 22 51.03 50.73 -17.64
C THR A 22 51.65 49.52 -16.87
N PRO A 23 52.90 49.10 -17.16
CA PRO A 23 53.37 47.72 -16.95
C PRO A 23 54.14 47.53 -15.64
N ASP A 24 53.92 46.39 -14.97
CA ASP A 24 54.78 45.92 -13.89
C ASP A 24 55.72 44.82 -14.37
N THR A 25 56.95 45.22 -14.65
CA THR A 25 58.11 44.34 -14.79
C THR A 25 58.64 43.98 -13.40
N ASN A 26 58.23 42.87 -12.81
CA ASN A 26 59.13 42.13 -11.93
C ASN A 26 58.63 40.74 -11.55
N SER A 27 59.61 39.87 -11.31
CA SER A 27 59.50 38.65 -10.51
C SER A 27 58.96 37.40 -11.24
N LEU A 28 59.78 36.90 -12.17
CA LEU A 28 59.85 35.46 -12.40
C LEU A 28 60.40 34.79 -11.15
N LYS A 29 59.49 34.44 -10.23
CA LYS A 29 59.79 33.59 -9.08
C LYS A 29 60.07 32.17 -9.62
N PRO A 30 61.18 31.51 -9.24
CA PRO A 30 61.41 30.14 -9.66
C PRO A 30 60.28 29.28 -9.11
N MET A 31 59.56 28.62 -10.03
CA MET A 31 58.55 27.62 -9.76
C MET A 31 59.22 26.49 -8.99
N ARG A 32 59.15 26.53 -7.66
CA ARG A 32 59.48 25.40 -6.82
C ARG A 32 58.52 24.30 -7.23
N THR A 33 59.06 23.25 -7.84
CA THR A 33 58.37 22.02 -8.12
C THR A 33 57.98 21.41 -6.77
N ASP A 34 56.80 21.80 -6.29
CA ASP A 34 56.18 21.13 -5.16
C ASP A 34 55.98 19.68 -5.58
N ARG A 35 56.81 18.82 -5.02
CA ARG A 35 56.70 17.37 -5.18
C ARG A 35 55.30 17.03 -4.68
N PHE A 36 54.38 16.79 -5.63
CA PHE A 36 53.04 16.28 -5.36
C PHE A 36 53.15 15.10 -4.40
N ARG A 37 52.95 15.37 -3.11
CA ARG A 37 52.90 14.37 -2.05
C ARG A 37 51.62 13.60 -2.31
N ARG A 38 51.74 12.46 -3.00
CA ARG A 38 50.60 11.57 -3.28
C ARG A 38 49.84 11.37 -1.96
N PRO A 39 48.54 11.66 -1.88
CA PRO A 39 47.78 11.37 -0.67
C PRO A 39 47.91 9.87 -0.41
N ALA A 40 48.37 9.52 0.80
CA ALA A 40 48.40 8.13 1.23
C ALA A 40 46.98 7.59 1.08
N ARG A 41 46.78 6.63 0.17
CA ARG A 41 45.52 5.91 0.07
C ARG A 41 45.26 5.33 1.45
N HIS A 42 44.27 5.86 2.15
CA HIS A 42 43.73 5.18 3.32
C HIS A 42 43.31 3.81 2.82
N ALA A 43 43.96 2.76 3.34
CA ALA A 43 43.56 1.40 3.04
C ALA A 43 42.09 1.28 3.40
N ARG A 44 41.24 1.01 2.40
CA ARG A 44 39.84 0.72 2.67
C ARG A 44 39.85 -0.52 3.54
N ARG A 45 39.39 -0.39 4.79
CA ARG A 45 39.18 -1.55 5.66
C ARG A 45 38.11 -2.40 4.96
N ALA A 46 38.51 -3.55 4.45
CA ALA A 46 37.57 -4.57 4.01
C ALA A 46 36.85 -5.10 5.26
N PHE A 47 35.55 -5.40 5.14
CA PHE A 47 34.71 -5.88 6.23
C PHE A 47 35.36 -7.06 6.98
N SER A 48 35.31 -7.01 8.31
CA SER A 48 35.75 -8.13 9.15
C SER A 48 34.70 -9.24 9.15
N LEU A 49 35.12 -10.50 9.16
CA LEU A 49 34.20 -11.64 9.34
C LEU A 49 33.39 -11.52 10.64
N VAL A 50 34.01 -10.97 11.69
CA VAL A 50 33.36 -10.76 12.99
C VAL A 50 32.22 -9.74 12.88
N GLU A 51 32.38 -8.71 12.06
CA GLU A 51 31.37 -7.66 11.85
C GLU A 51 30.12 -8.23 11.15
N LEU A 52 30.33 -9.12 10.19
CA LEU A 52 29.23 -9.83 9.53
C LEU A 52 28.51 -10.77 10.50
N ILE A 53 29.26 -11.53 11.31
CA ILE A 53 28.67 -12.47 12.29
C ILE A 53 27.81 -11.72 13.31
N VAL A 54 28.32 -10.61 13.87
CA VAL A 54 27.55 -9.80 14.82
C VAL A 54 26.30 -9.22 14.16
N ALA A 55 26.39 -8.72 12.93
CA ALA A 55 25.24 -8.16 12.21
C ALA A 55 24.14 -9.20 11.95
N VAL A 56 24.48 -10.37 11.41
CA VAL A 56 23.47 -11.42 11.14
C VAL A 56 22.88 -11.99 12.41
N THR A 57 23.64 -12.01 13.51
CA THR A 57 23.16 -12.45 14.83
C THR A 57 22.10 -11.49 15.37
N ILE A 58 22.35 -10.18 15.32
CA ILE A 58 21.36 -9.17 15.75
C ILE A 58 20.12 -9.24 14.87
N MET A 59 20.28 -9.39 13.54
CA MET A 59 19.15 -9.56 12.62
C MET A 59 18.32 -10.80 12.95
N ALA A 60 18.94 -11.93 13.30
CA ALA A 60 18.22 -13.14 13.69
C ALA A 60 17.39 -12.97 14.97
N ILE A 61 17.96 -12.31 15.99
CA ILE A 61 17.26 -12.02 17.25
C ILE A 61 16.06 -11.11 17.02
N LEU A 62 16.24 -10.03 16.24
CA LEU A 62 15.16 -9.10 15.94
C LEU A 62 14.05 -9.76 15.10
N ALA A 63 14.42 -10.57 14.10
CA ALA A 63 13.45 -11.27 13.25
C ALA A 63 12.53 -12.17 14.08
N ALA A 64 13.08 -12.91 15.07
CA ALA A 64 12.30 -13.77 15.94
C ALA A 64 11.21 -13.02 16.75
N LEU A 65 11.44 -11.77 17.09
CA LEU A 65 10.50 -10.95 17.87
C LEU A 65 9.47 -10.20 17.01
N VAL A 66 9.83 -9.84 15.78
CA VAL A 66 8.98 -9.02 14.90
C VAL A 66 7.94 -9.88 14.16
N VAL A 67 8.32 -11.07 13.68
CA VAL A 67 7.44 -11.95 12.88
C VAL A 67 6.08 -12.23 13.54
N PRO A 68 5.98 -12.69 14.80
CA PRO A 68 4.67 -13.02 15.40
C PRO A 68 3.76 -11.80 15.55
N ARG A 69 4.32 -10.61 15.81
CA ARG A 69 3.52 -9.38 15.96
C ARG A 69 2.92 -8.90 14.64
N VAL A 70 3.68 -9.04 13.55
CA VAL A 70 3.20 -8.64 12.22
C VAL A 70 2.09 -9.58 11.75
N SER A 71 2.24 -10.89 11.98
CA SER A 71 1.23 -11.88 11.59
C SER A 71 -0.14 -11.59 12.23
N GLN A 72 -0.17 -11.36 13.54
CA GLN A 72 -1.42 -11.08 14.27
C GLN A 72 -2.13 -9.84 13.73
N TRP A 73 -1.38 -8.77 13.42
CA TRP A 73 -1.95 -7.56 12.83
C TRP A 73 -2.58 -7.80 11.47
N ILE A 74 -1.93 -8.59 10.62
CA ILE A 74 -2.48 -8.97 9.31
C ILE A 74 -3.78 -9.74 9.50
N GLY A 75 -3.84 -10.70 10.42
CA GLY A 75 -5.04 -11.45 10.76
C GLY A 75 -6.25 -10.59 11.11
N PHE A 76 -6.10 -9.65 12.05
CA PHE A 76 -7.18 -8.75 12.45
C PHE A 76 -7.69 -7.88 11.29
N THR A 77 -6.79 -7.43 10.40
CA THR A 77 -7.21 -6.65 9.22
C THR A 77 -7.99 -7.51 8.23
N LYS A 78 -7.57 -8.77 8.02
CA LYS A 78 -8.27 -9.72 7.15
C LYS A 78 -9.68 -10.00 7.62
N GLY A 79 -9.90 -10.24 8.92
CA GLY A 79 -11.26 -10.45 9.45
C GLY A 79 -12.19 -9.25 9.23
N LYS A 80 -11.67 -8.01 9.36
CA LYS A 80 -12.46 -6.80 9.07
C LYS A 80 -12.79 -6.64 7.60
N THR A 81 -11.81 -6.89 6.72
CA THR A 81 -12.04 -6.88 5.27
C THR A 81 -13.06 -7.95 4.90
N ALA A 82 -12.93 -9.16 5.45
CA ALA A 82 -13.85 -10.26 5.18
C ALA A 82 -15.30 -9.92 5.57
N ARG A 83 -15.48 -9.23 6.70
CA ARG A 83 -16.81 -8.75 7.13
C ARG A 83 -17.38 -7.72 6.16
N ALA A 84 -16.58 -6.74 5.73
CA ALA A 84 -17.03 -5.71 4.79
C ALA A 84 -17.36 -6.30 3.40
N ASP A 85 -16.57 -7.27 2.94
CA ASP A 85 -16.81 -8.00 1.70
C ASP A 85 -18.10 -8.83 1.82
N ALA A 86 -18.29 -9.58 2.90
CA ALA A 86 -19.50 -10.34 3.16
C ALA A 86 -20.76 -9.44 3.20
N GLU A 87 -20.67 -8.26 3.81
CA GLU A 87 -21.74 -7.25 3.77
C GLU A 87 -22.04 -6.79 2.33
N THR A 88 -20.99 -6.52 1.55
CA THR A 88 -21.13 -6.11 0.14
C THR A 88 -21.80 -7.20 -0.69
N ILE A 89 -21.37 -8.45 -0.55
CA ILE A 89 -21.97 -9.61 -1.22
C ILE A 89 -23.43 -9.75 -0.81
N SER A 90 -23.74 -9.65 0.49
CA SER A 90 -25.12 -9.76 0.98
C SER A 90 -26.04 -8.68 0.38
N ASN A 91 -25.52 -7.47 0.14
CA ASN A 91 -26.26 -6.42 -0.54
C ASN A 91 -26.50 -6.75 -2.02
N GLN A 92 -25.52 -7.33 -2.72
CA GLN A 92 -25.69 -7.76 -4.11
C GLN A 92 -26.71 -8.91 -4.23
N VAL A 93 -26.69 -9.86 -3.29
CA VAL A 93 -27.71 -10.92 -3.21
C VAL A 93 -29.11 -10.31 -3.02
N ARG A 94 -29.28 -9.33 -2.13
CA ARG A 94 -30.56 -8.62 -1.96
C ARG A 94 -30.99 -7.87 -3.23
N MET A 95 -30.05 -7.26 -3.96
CA MET A 95 -30.32 -6.62 -5.24
C MET A 95 -30.78 -7.65 -6.29
N TYR A 96 -30.15 -8.82 -6.34
CA TYR A 96 -30.55 -9.93 -7.19
C TYR A 96 -31.98 -10.39 -6.89
N MET A 97 -32.30 -10.63 -5.61
CA MET A 97 -33.65 -10.99 -5.18
C MET A 97 -34.68 -9.94 -5.61
N THR A 98 -34.36 -8.66 -5.42
CA THR A 98 -35.23 -7.55 -5.80
C THR A 98 -35.45 -7.50 -7.32
N ALA A 99 -34.39 -7.64 -8.11
CA ALA A 99 -34.46 -7.64 -9.58
C ALA A 99 -35.28 -8.81 -10.13
N LYS A 100 -35.29 -9.94 -9.43
CA LYS A 100 -36.05 -11.14 -9.78
C LYS A 100 -37.44 -11.20 -9.13
N GLY A 101 -37.77 -10.26 -8.25
CA GLY A 101 -39.03 -10.25 -7.50
C GLY A 101 -39.15 -11.41 -6.49
N MET A 102 -38.03 -11.94 -5.99
CA MET A 102 -37.99 -13.03 -5.02
C MET A 102 -38.05 -12.49 -3.59
N SER A 103 -38.89 -13.09 -2.74
CA SER A 103 -38.94 -12.79 -1.31
C SER A 103 -37.98 -13.65 -0.48
N THR A 104 -37.58 -14.81 -1.00
CA THR A 104 -36.67 -15.77 -0.35
C THR A 104 -35.75 -16.38 -1.41
N LEU A 105 -34.55 -16.77 -1.02
CA LEU A 105 -33.62 -17.45 -1.91
C LEU A 105 -33.95 -18.96 -1.97
N PRO A 106 -33.75 -19.59 -3.15
CA PRO A 106 -33.72 -21.05 -3.25
C PRO A 106 -32.66 -21.66 -2.34
N SER A 107 -32.93 -22.85 -1.79
CA SER A 107 -31.98 -23.55 -0.91
C SER A 107 -30.70 -24.03 -1.60
N ASP A 108 -30.74 -24.12 -2.93
CA ASP A 108 -29.64 -24.51 -3.82
C ASP A 108 -28.90 -23.32 -4.44
N PHE A 109 -29.19 -22.10 -3.99
CA PHE A 109 -28.52 -20.90 -4.49
C PHE A 109 -27.03 -20.87 -4.12
N GLU A 110 -26.18 -20.61 -5.10
CA GLU A 110 -24.74 -20.47 -4.92
C GLU A 110 -24.27 -19.06 -5.33
N LEU A 111 -23.30 -18.50 -4.60
CA LEU A 111 -22.73 -17.17 -4.92
C LEU A 111 -22.12 -17.11 -6.33
N VAL A 112 -21.67 -18.24 -6.87
CA VAL A 112 -21.07 -18.30 -8.21
C VAL A 112 -22.05 -17.85 -9.29
N GLU A 113 -23.36 -18.05 -9.08
CA GLU A 113 -24.41 -17.61 -10.00
C GLU A 113 -24.39 -16.08 -10.20
N LEU A 114 -23.94 -15.32 -9.20
CA LEU A 114 -23.82 -13.86 -9.28
C LEU A 114 -22.58 -13.39 -10.06
N THR A 115 -21.66 -14.31 -10.39
CA THR A 115 -20.44 -14.01 -11.13
C THR A 115 -20.51 -14.33 -12.62
N GLU A 116 -21.55 -15.02 -13.05
CA GLU A 116 -21.69 -15.52 -14.42
C GLU A 116 -22.87 -14.85 -15.15
N GLY A 117 -22.71 -14.62 -16.47
CA GLY A 117 -23.76 -14.11 -17.35
C GLY A 117 -23.77 -12.58 -17.59
N ASP A 118 -24.66 -12.14 -18.48
CA ASP A 118 -24.80 -10.74 -18.96
C ASP A 118 -25.28 -9.74 -17.89
N GLY A 119 -25.52 -10.20 -16.66
CA GLY A 119 -25.96 -9.40 -15.51
C GLY A 119 -25.17 -9.67 -14.24
N ALA A 120 -23.91 -10.12 -14.36
CA ALA A 120 -23.05 -10.42 -13.21
C ALA A 120 -22.98 -9.24 -12.24
N LEU A 121 -23.37 -9.48 -10.99
CA LEU A 121 -23.37 -8.48 -9.92
C LEU A 121 -22.07 -8.51 -9.12
N LEU A 122 -21.30 -9.59 -9.24
CA LEU A 122 -20.03 -9.80 -8.57
C LEU A 122 -18.96 -10.22 -9.57
N ASN A 123 -17.74 -9.74 -9.37
CA ASN A 123 -16.57 -10.30 -10.04
C ASN A 123 -16.11 -11.57 -9.32
N LYS A 124 -15.44 -12.48 -10.04
CA LYS A 124 -14.89 -13.72 -9.47
C LYS A 124 -14.03 -13.50 -8.22
N ASN A 125 -13.25 -12.42 -8.19
CA ASN A 125 -12.39 -12.08 -7.05
C ASN A 125 -13.17 -11.57 -5.83
N GLN A 126 -14.41 -11.08 -6.02
CA GLN A 126 -15.24 -10.60 -4.92
C GLN A 126 -15.93 -11.75 -4.16
N VAL A 127 -15.90 -12.97 -4.71
CA VAL A 127 -16.42 -14.18 -4.06
C VAL A 127 -15.33 -14.92 -3.29
N MET A 128 -14.09 -14.44 -3.32
CA MET A 128 -12.97 -14.98 -2.55
C MET A 128 -12.68 -14.08 -1.35
N ASP A 129 -12.45 -14.69 -0.19
CA ASP A 129 -12.10 -14.00 1.03
C ASP A 129 -10.59 -13.65 1.09
N PRO A 130 -10.12 -12.92 2.12
CA PRO A 130 -8.70 -12.53 2.27
C PRO A 130 -7.72 -13.69 2.53
N TRP A 131 -8.23 -14.91 2.74
CA TRP A 131 -7.46 -16.15 2.82
C TRP A 131 -7.58 -17.00 1.56
N ASN A 132 -8.24 -16.46 0.52
CA ASN A 132 -8.47 -17.09 -0.77
C ASN A 132 -9.37 -18.34 -0.68
N ASN A 133 -10.27 -18.35 0.30
CA ASN A 133 -11.38 -19.31 0.38
C ASN A 133 -12.65 -18.67 -0.20
N PRO A 134 -13.53 -19.44 -0.87
CA PRO A 134 -14.78 -18.90 -1.38
C PRO A 134 -15.73 -18.56 -0.21
N TYR A 135 -16.41 -17.42 -0.30
CA TYR A 135 -17.53 -17.11 0.59
C TYR A 135 -18.66 -18.12 0.41
N GLN A 136 -19.30 -18.45 1.51
CA GLN A 136 -20.44 -19.36 1.54
C GLN A 136 -21.72 -18.61 1.88
N ILE A 137 -22.85 -19.17 1.43
CA ILE A 137 -24.18 -18.70 1.82
C ILE A 137 -24.92 -19.81 2.56
N ARG A 138 -25.66 -19.41 3.59
CA ARG A 138 -26.54 -20.30 4.35
C ARG A 138 -27.97 -19.79 4.24
N ILE A 139 -28.88 -20.69 3.86
CA ILE A 139 -30.30 -20.40 3.65
C ILE A 139 -31.11 -21.53 4.31
N PRO A 140 -31.99 -21.23 5.28
CA PRO A 140 -32.16 -19.94 5.96
C PRO A 140 -30.91 -19.55 6.77
N GLY A 141 -30.73 -18.25 7.01
CA GLY A 141 -29.62 -17.76 7.85
C GLY A 141 -29.74 -18.21 9.31
N GLU A 142 -28.60 -18.27 10.00
CA GLU A 142 -28.50 -18.53 11.44
C GLU A 142 -28.51 -17.23 12.25
N ILE A 143 -27.86 -16.18 11.74
CA ILE A 143 -27.78 -14.84 12.35
C ILE A 143 -28.83 -13.91 11.75
N ASN A 144 -28.91 -13.84 10.42
CA ASN A 144 -29.89 -13.05 9.70
C ASN A 144 -31.10 -13.92 9.33
N LEU A 145 -32.29 -13.31 9.26
CA LEU A 145 -33.55 -14.03 9.02
C LEU A 145 -33.61 -14.69 7.63
N ASP A 146 -33.10 -14.00 6.62
CA ASP A 146 -33.26 -14.41 5.22
C ASP A 146 -32.15 -15.39 4.81
N PHE A 147 -30.90 -14.95 4.92
CA PHE A 147 -29.71 -15.71 4.56
C PHE A 147 -28.47 -15.11 5.24
N ASP A 148 -27.46 -15.93 5.45
CA ASP A 148 -26.15 -15.49 5.94
C ASP A 148 -25.08 -15.67 4.88
N VAL A 149 -24.28 -14.64 4.64
CA VAL A 149 -23.03 -14.73 3.88
C VAL A 149 -21.89 -14.79 4.88
N TYR A 150 -21.02 -15.79 4.76
CA TYR A 150 -19.95 -16.03 5.71
C TYR A 150 -18.66 -16.57 5.07
N SER A 151 -17.55 -16.38 5.78
CA SER A 151 -16.22 -16.95 5.49
C SER A 151 -15.79 -17.81 6.69
N PHE A 152 -15.10 -18.91 6.40
CA PHE A 152 -14.51 -19.81 7.39
C PHE A 152 -13.19 -19.27 7.99
N GLY A 153 -12.81 -18.03 7.69
CA GLY A 153 -11.57 -17.46 8.20
C GLY A 153 -10.30 -18.15 7.67
N ALA A 154 -9.24 -18.08 8.47
CA ALA A 154 -7.90 -18.55 8.09
C ALA A 154 -7.76 -20.08 8.01
N ASP A 155 -8.55 -20.83 8.76
CA ASP A 155 -8.44 -22.29 8.84
C ASP A 155 -9.30 -23.02 7.80
N GLY A 156 -10.26 -22.32 7.19
CA GLY A 156 -11.15 -22.86 6.16
C GLY A 156 -12.17 -23.87 6.71
N GLN A 157 -12.39 -23.90 8.03
CA GLN A 157 -13.30 -24.82 8.69
C GLN A 157 -14.37 -24.06 9.48
N ALA A 158 -15.50 -24.71 9.75
CA ALA A 158 -16.54 -24.12 10.57
C ALA A 158 -16.08 -23.96 12.02
N GLY A 159 -16.33 -22.80 12.61
CA GLY A 159 -15.98 -22.46 13.99
C GLY A 159 -14.67 -21.69 14.09
N GLY A 160 -13.73 -22.24 14.87
CA GLY A 160 -12.41 -21.64 15.08
C GLY A 160 -12.37 -20.48 16.08
N GLU A 161 -11.15 -20.00 16.35
CA GLU A 161 -10.87 -18.86 17.23
C GLU A 161 -9.82 -17.93 16.59
N GLY A 162 -9.83 -16.67 17.00
CA GLY A 162 -8.85 -15.69 16.51
C GLY A 162 -8.97 -15.45 15.00
N GLU A 163 -7.92 -15.76 14.24
CA GLU A 163 -7.90 -15.62 12.78
C GLU A 163 -8.68 -16.72 12.06
N GLY A 164 -8.90 -17.87 12.71
CA GLY A 164 -9.71 -18.97 12.18
C GLY A 164 -11.18 -18.86 12.52
N ALA A 165 -11.61 -17.80 13.22
CA ALA A 165 -13.01 -17.64 13.56
C ALA A 165 -13.85 -17.32 12.32
N ASP A 166 -15.01 -17.97 12.20
CA ASP A 166 -16.02 -17.68 11.18
C ASP A 166 -16.41 -16.19 11.18
N VAL A 167 -16.49 -15.60 9.99
CA VAL A 167 -16.90 -14.21 9.78
C VAL A 167 -18.22 -14.17 9.02
N VAL A 168 -19.27 -13.62 9.64
CA VAL A 168 -20.62 -13.53 9.04
C VAL A 168 -21.02 -12.06 8.81
N ALA A 169 -21.71 -11.79 7.70
CA ALA A 169 -22.26 -10.48 7.38
C ALA A 169 -23.22 -9.99 8.48
N GLY A 170 -22.99 -8.77 8.99
CA GLY A 170 -23.81 -8.18 10.04
C GLY A 170 -23.55 -8.69 11.47
N ASP A 171 -22.67 -9.67 11.66
CA ASP A 171 -22.31 -10.15 12.99
C ASP A 171 -21.38 -9.16 13.70
N LYS A 172 -21.88 -8.60 14.81
CA LYS A 172 -21.15 -7.62 15.64
C LYS A 172 -20.38 -8.26 16.80
N ARG A 173 -20.29 -9.59 16.88
CA ARG A 173 -19.65 -10.31 18.00
C ARG A 173 -18.11 -10.24 18.06
N ASN A 174 -17.45 -9.44 17.20
CA ASN A 174 -15.99 -9.25 17.23
C ASN A 174 -15.61 -7.78 17.20
#